data_AF-A0A844B7D8-F1
#
_entry.id   AF-A0A844B7D8-F1
#
_cell.length_a   1.000
_cell.length_b   1.000
_cell.length_c   1.000
_cell.angle_alpha   90.00
_cell.angle_beta   90.00
_cell.angle_gamma   90.00
#
_symmetry.space_group_name_H-M   'P 1'
#
loop_
_entity.id
_entity.type
_entity.pdbx_description
1 polymer ?
#
loop_
_entity_poly.entity_id
_entity_poly.type
_entity_poly.pdbx_seq_one_letter_code
_entity_poly.pdbx_strand_id
1 'polypeptide(L)'
;MSSELLHELSGIDLGRADEIAPLLSAEIAAGGDYRIVTSDWARCDLAGIAVLLSALVTAAQRGARLSVVMPSGGLVETRMRACGIDPARHLHFDGTCATGLPLEQSQGV
;
A
#
# COMPACT_ATOMS: atom_id res chain seq x y z
N MET A 1 11.14 5.11 15.49
CA MET A 1 9.93 5.96 15.63
C MET A 1 9.17 5.81 14.33
N SER A 2 7.92 5.33 14.36
CA SER A 2 7.10 5.15 13.16
C SER A 2 6.47 6.47 12.76
N SER A 3 6.67 6.90 11.50
CA SER A 3 6.01 8.09 10.97
C SER A 3 4.71 7.70 10.25
N GLU A 4 3.60 8.34 10.62
CA GLU A 4 2.33 8.20 9.92
C GLU A 4 2.33 9.09 8.67
N LEU A 5 2.14 8.49 7.49
CA LEU A 5 2.26 9.21 6.21
C LEU A 5 0.92 9.79 5.72
N LEU A 6 -0.22 9.21 6.12
CA LEU A 6 -1.53 9.56 5.57
C LEU A 6 -2.62 9.39 6.64
N HIS A 7 -3.24 10.50 7.06
CA HIS A 7 -4.32 10.50 8.06
C HIS A 7 -5.70 10.92 7.50
N GLU A 8 -5.79 11.49 6.30
CA GLU A 8 -7.02 12.15 5.80
C GLU A 8 -7.57 11.62 4.46
N LEU A 9 -7.07 10.49 3.97
CA LEU A 9 -7.57 9.95 2.70
C LEU A 9 -8.74 9.02 2.99
N SER A 10 -9.97 9.50 2.94
CA SER A 10 -11.19 8.69 3.08
C SER A 10 -11.47 7.84 1.84
N GLY A 11 -10.51 6.98 1.47
CA GLY A 11 -10.44 6.34 0.16
C GLY A 11 -9.74 7.24 -0.85
N ILE A 12 -8.67 6.71 -1.47
CA ILE A 12 -8.04 7.41 -2.60
C ILE A 12 -8.95 7.27 -3.81
N ASP A 13 -9.34 8.40 -4.37
CA ASP A 13 -10.01 8.52 -5.67
C ASP A 13 -8.95 8.69 -6.77
N LEU A 14 -9.20 8.13 -7.95
CA LEU A 14 -8.40 8.25 -9.17
C LEU A 14 -7.86 9.66 -9.40
N GLY A 15 -8.69 10.69 -9.16
CA GLY A 15 -8.30 12.09 -9.37
C GLY A 15 -7.21 12.61 -8.43
N ARG A 16 -6.99 11.97 -7.29
CA ARG A 16 -5.93 12.35 -6.33
C ARG A 16 -4.73 11.40 -6.35
N ALA A 17 -4.86 10.25 -7.00
CA ALA A 17 -3.81 9.24 -7.03
C ALA A 17 -2.51 9.76 -7.67
N ASP A 18 -2.62 10.54 -8.74
CA ASP A 18 -1.48 11.14 -9.44
C ASP A 18 -0.74 12.19 -8.60
N GLU A 19 -1.43 12.83 -7.66
CA GLU A 19 -0.83 13.78 -6.71
C GLU A 19 -0.21 13.05 -5.51
N ILE A 20 -0.87 12.00 -5.01
CA ILE A 20 -0.46 11.30 -3.78
C ILE A 20 0.72 10.35 -4.02
N ALA A 21 0.75 9.65 -5.15
CA ALA A 21 1.82 8.70 -5.47
C ALA A 21 3.23 9.31 -5.42
N PRO A 22 3.52 10.46 -6.08
CA PRO A 22 4.84 11.07 -6.02
C PRO A 22 5.18 11.60 -4.62
N LEU A 23 4.21 12.12 -3.87
CA LEU A 23 4.42 12.58 -2.49
C LEU A 23 4.83 11.43 -1.58
N LEU A 24 4.11 10.31 -1.63
CA LEU A 24 4.47 9.11 -0.86
C LEU A 24 5.87 8.61 -1.22
N SER A 25 6.22 8.60 -2.50
CA SER A 25 7.55 8.18 -2.95
C SER A 25 8.65 9.14 -2.46
N ALA A 26 8.38 10.44 -2.36
CA ALA A 26 9.34 11.40 -1.82
C ALA A 26 9.56 11.21 -0.31
N GLU A 27 8.49 10.97 0.45
CA GLU A 27 8.52 10.85 1.91
C GLU A 27 9.14 9.55 2.43
N ILE A 28 9.07 8.45 1.66
CA ILE A 28 9.66 7.16 2.04
C ILE A 28 11.18 7.22 1.90
N ALA A 29 11.89 7.61 2.95
CA ALA A 29 13.35 7.60 3.01
C ALA A 29 13.91 6.20 3.27
N ALA A 30 15.15 5.96 2.85
CA ALA A 30 15.81 4.67 3.04
C ALA A 30 16.00 4.33 4.52
N GLY A 31 15.70 3.08 4.90
CA GLY A 31 15.78 2.59 6.27
C GLY A 31 14.74 3.18 7.24
N GLY A 32 13.77 3.97 6.75
CA GLY A 32 12.68 4.49 7.57
C GLY A 32 11.64 3.43 7.93
N ASP A 33 10.83 3.72 8.95
CA ASP A 33 9.70 2.88 9.38
C ASP A 33 8.41 3.69 9.31
N TYR A 34 7.51 3.26 8.42
CA TYR A 34 6.36 4.02 7.98
C TYR A 34 5.06 3.22 8.14
N ARG A 35 3.98 3.98 8.36
CA ARG A 35 2.64 3.42 8.45
C ARG A 35 1.64 4.24 7.64
N ILE A 36 0.82 3.55 6.85
CA ILE A 36 -0.37 4.11 6.19
C ILE A 36 -1.60 3.50 6.87
N VAL A 37 -2.50 4.36 7.35
CA VAL A 37 -3.74 3.93 8.02
C VAL A 37 -4.90 4.06 7.03
N THR A 38 -5.46 2.92 6.62
CA THR A 38 -6.63 2.87 5.72
C THR A 38 -7.85 2.24 6.40
N SER A 39 -7.83 2.10 7.73
CA SER A 39 -8.90 1.48 8.52
C SER A 39 -10.27 2.12 8.30
N ASP A 40 -10.30 3.43 8.11
CA ASP A 40 -11.53 4.22 7.95
C ASP A 40 -11.99 4.33 6.48
N TRP A 41 -11.34 3.63 5.56
CA TRP A 41 -11.73 3.65 4.15
C TRP A 41 -13.08 2.98 3.94
N ALA A 42 -14.09 3.77 3.55
CA ALA A 42 -15.39 3.26 3.12
C ALA A 42 -15.39 2.81 1.65
N ARG A 43 -14.45 3.29 0.84
CA ARG A 43 -14.33 2.98 -0.59
C ARG A 43 -12.86 2.87 -0.99
N CYS A 44 -12.58 2.01 -1.96
CA CYS A 44 -11.26 1.83 -2.55
C CYS A 44 -11.45 1.53 -4.04
N ASP A 45 -10.88 2.37 -4.89
CA ASP A 45 -10.86 2.16 -6.34
C ASP A 45 -9.50 1.58 -6.79
N LEU A 46 -9.38 1.30 -8.09
CA LEU A 46 -8.16 0.73 -8.65
C LEU A 46 -6.95 1.66 -8.47
N ALA A 47 -7.15 2.98 -8.53
CA ALA A 47 -6.05 3.91 -8.38
C ALA A 47 -5.55 3.96 -6.93
N GLY A 48 -6.45 3.91 -5.95
CA GLY A 48 -6.07 3.76 -4.54
C GLY A 48 -5.29 2.48 -4.28
N ILE A 49 -5.65 1.37 -4.92
CA ILE A 49 -4.85 0.13 -4.88
C ILE A 49 -3.47 0.36 -5.50
N ALA A 50 -3.40 0.96 -6.69
CA ALA A 50 -2.15 1.20 -7.38
C ALA A 50 -1.19 2.09 -6.56
N VAL A 51 -1.71 3.13 -5.89
CA VAL A 51 -0.93 4.00 -5.01
C VAL A 51 -0.39 3.21 -3.81
N LEU A 52 -1.22 2.39 -3.14
CA LEU A 52 -0.78 1.56 -2.02
C LEU A 52 0.30 0.56 -2.43
N LEU A 53 0.09 -0.15 -3.54
CA LEU A 53 1.07 -1.10 -4.05
C LEU A 53 2.38 -0.41 -4.46
N SER A 54 2.30 0.75 -5.11
CA SER A 54 3.47 1.55 -5.50
C SER A 54 4.28 2.02 -4.27
N ALA A 55 3.60 2.45 -3.20
CA ALA A 55 4.26 2.84 -1.96
C ALA A 55 4.96 1.64 -1.29
N LEU A 56 4.31 0.48 -1.25
CA LEU A 56 4.89 -0.76 -0.72
C LEU A 56 6.13 -1.20 -1.51
N VAL A 57 6.07 -1.15 -2.83
CA VAL A 57 7.21 -1.43 -3.70
C VAL A 57 8.34 -0.43 -3.48
N THR A 58 8.03 0.86 -3.38
CA THR A 58 9.03 1.91 -3.14
C THR A 58 9.73 1.72 -1.79
N ALA A 59 8.99 1.41 -0.74
CA ALA A 59 9.55 1.14 0.57
C ALA A 59 10.50 -0.07 0.54
N ALA A 60 10.07 -1.18 -0.08
CA ALA A 60 10.90 -2.36 -0.24
C ALA A 60 12.20 -2.05 -1.02
N GLN A 61 12.12 -1.31 -2.12
CA GLN A 61 13.29 -0.90 -2.92
C GLN A 61 14.27 -0.02 -2.14
N ARG A 62 13.78 0.79 -1.20
CA ARG A 62 14.60 1.67 -0.36
C ARG A 62 15.06 1.00 0.94
N GLY A 63 14.74 -0.28 1.16
CA GLY A 63 15.00 -0.96 2.42
C GLY A 63 14.27 -0.33 3.61
N ALA A 64 13.18 0.39 3.35
CA ALA A 64 12.31 0.96 4.36
C ALA A 64 11.22 -0.04 4.74
N ARG A 65 10.78 0.01 5.98
CA ARG A 65 9.61 -0.75 6.43
C ARG A 65 8.37 0.08 6.20
N LEU A 66 7.40 -0.46 5.47
CA LEU A 66 6.08 0.16 5.31
C LEU A 66 5.00 -0.85 5.65
N SER A 67 4.15 -0.47 6.60
CA SER A 67 2.95 -1.23 6.98
C SER A 67 1.68 -0.45 6.62
N VAL A 68 0.68 -1.16 6.11
CA VAL A 68 -0.62 -0.61 5.74
C VAL A 68 -1.67 -1.24 6.65
N VAL A 69 -2.38 -0.45 7.45
CA VAL A 69 -3.48 -0.92 8.29
C VAL A 69 -4.72 -1.03 7.43
N MET A 70 -5.17 -2.25 7.17
CA MET A 70 -6.25 -2.51 6.22
C MET A 70 -7.63 -2.13 6.79
N PRO A 71 -8.56 -1.65 5.94
CA PRO A 71 -9.96 -1.50 6.31
C PRO A 71 -10.58 -2.84 6.67
N SER A 72 -11.46 -2.82 7.66
CA SER A 72 -12.25 -3.98 8.06
C SER A 72 -13.11 -4.50 6.90
N GLY A 73 -13.36 -5.82 6.87
CA GLY A 73 -14.22 -6.43 5.86
C GLY A 73 -13.54 -6.72 4.52
N GLY A 74 -12.21 -6.61 4.43
CA GLY A 74 -11.45 -7.05 3.25
C GLY A 74 -11.70 -6.20 2.00
N LEU A 75 -12.01 -4.92 2.16
CA LEU A 75 -12.33 -4.00 1.06
C LEU A 75 -11.22 -3.96 0.00
N VAL A 76 -9.97 -3.79 0.45
CA VAL A 76 -8.79 -3.73 -0.43
C VAL A 76 -8.58 -5.06 -1.15
N GLU A 77 -8.61 -6.19 -0.43
CA GLU A 77 -8.47 -7.52 -1.03
C GLU A 77 -9.56 -7.81 -2.07
N THR A 78 -10.81 -7.49 -1.74
CA THR A 78 -11.97 -7.70 -2.62
C THR A 78 -11.80 -6.90 -3.91
N ARG A 79 -11.33 -5.66 -3.80
CA ARG A 79 -11.09 -4.79 -4.95
C ARG A 79 -9.89 -5.23 -5.78
N MET A 80 -8.80 -5.64 -5.16
CA MET A 80 -7.66 -6.25 -5.87
C MET A 80 -8.12 -7.47 -6.68
N ARG A 81 -8.85 -8.40 -6.07
CA ARG A 81 -9.40 -9.58 -6.76
C ARG A 81 -10.36 -9.20 -7.89
N ALA A 82 -11.23 -8.22 -7.67
CA ALA A 82 -12.13 -7.71 -8.70
C ALA A 82 -11.39 -7.09 -9.91
N CYS A 83 -10.16 -6.60 -9.69
CA CYS A 83 -9.28 -6.09 -10.74
C CYS A 83 -8.33 -7.17 -11.30
N GLY A 84 -8.49 -8.44 -10.93
CA GLY A 84 -7.63 -9.54 -11.38
C GLY A 84 -6.25 -9.59 -10.72
N ILE A 85 -6.04 -8.81 -9.65
CA ILE A 85 -4.80 -8.77 -8.88
C ILE A 85 -4.94 -9.73 -7.70
N ASP A 86 -4.03 -10.69 -7.57
CA ASP A 86 -4.02 -11.63 -6.45
C ASP A 86 -3.32 -11.01 -5.22
N PRO A 87 -4.05 -10.68 -4.12
CA PRO A 87 -3.46 -10.06 -2.95
C PRO A 87 -2.30 -10.85 -2.35
N ALA A 88 -2.36 -12.19 -2.39
CA ALA A 88 -1.35 -13.05 -1.80
C ALA A 88 0.00 -12.99 -2.54
N ARG A 89 0.02 -12.50 -3.78
CA ARG A 89 1.25 -12.30 -4.56
C ARG A 89 1.93 -10.96 -4.30
N HIS A 90 1.22 -10.01 -3.69
CA HIS A 90 1.71 -8.65 -3.50
C HIS A 90 1.85 -8.26 -2.02
N LEU A 91 1.06 -8.89 -1.15
CA LEU A 91 0.91 -8.51 0.25
C LEU A 91 1.18 -9.68 1.17
N HIS A 92 1.94 -9.42 2.23
CA HIS A 92 1.99 -10.26 3.42
C HIS A 92 1.09 -9.65 4.49
N PHE A 93 0.20 -10.45 5.07
CA PHE A 93 -0.72 -10.00 6.12
C PHE A 93 -0.27 -10.50 7.50
N ASP A 94 -0.23 -9.59 8.46
CA ASP A 94 -0.04 -9.85 9.89
C ASP A 94 -1.18 -9.16 10.66
N GLY A 95 -2.21 -9.94 11.01
CA GLY A 95 -3.45 -9.44 11.60
C GLY A 95 -4.17 -8.45 10.68
N THR A 96 -4.36 -7.21 11.15
CA THR A 96 -5.00 -6.13 10.39
C THR A 96 -4.01 -5.32 9.53
N CYS A 97 -2.73 -5.66 9.57
CA CYS A 97 -1.69 -4.94 8.85
C CYS A 97 -1.24 -5.76 7.64
N ALA A 98 -0.93 -5.08 6.54
CA ALA A 98 -0.25 -5.68 5.40
C ALA A 98 1.08 -4.97 5.12
N THR A 99 2.06 -5.73 4.68
CA THR A 99 3.34 -5.23 4.18
C THR A 99 3.53 -5.69 2.75
N GLY A 100 4.28 -4.93 1.96
CA GLY A 100 4.69 -5.37 0.63
C GLY A 100 5.55 -6.62 0.73
N LEU A 101 5.32 -7.59 -0.14
CA LEU A 101 6.29 -8.66 -0.32
C LEU A 101 7.55 -8.08 -0.97
N PRO A 102 8.75 -8.40 -0.47
CA PRO A 102 9.98 -8.04 -1.16
C PRO A 102 9.91 -8.61 -2.58
N LEU A 103 10.38 -7.83 -3.55
CA LEU A 103 10.56 -8.27 -4.95
C LEU A 103 11.67 -9.34 -5.02
N GLU A 104 11.51 -10.47 -4.36
CA GLU A 104 12.39 -11.62 -4.56
C GLU A 104 11.87 -12.43 -5.76
N GLN A 105 12.62 -12.27 -6.86
CA GLN A 105 12.79 -13.22 -7.96
C GLN A 105 11.67 -13.38 -9.00
N SER A 106 11.39 -12.32 -9.76
CA SER A 106 11.04 -12.47 -11.18
C SER A 106 12.30 -12.67 -12.05
N GLN A 107 13.17 -13.61 -11.66
CA GLN A 107 14.18 -14.19 -12.55
C GLN A 107 14.02 -15.70 -12.51
N GLY A 108 13.45 -16.26 -13.58
CA GLY A 108 13.50 -17.68 -13.88
C GLY A 108 12.16 -18.34 -14.15
N VAL A 109 11.59 -18.11 -15.35
CA VAL A 109 11.39 -19.16 -16.38
C VAL A 109 11.55 -18.51 -17.76
#